data_AF-A0A4U9FFB3-F1
#
_entry.id   AF-A0A4U9FFB3-F1
#
_cell.length_a   1.000
_cell.length_b   1.000
_cell.length_c   1.000
_cell.angle_alpha   90.00
_cell.angle_beta   90.00
_cell.angle_gamma   90.00
#
_symmetry.space_group_name_H-M   'P 1'
#
loop_
_entity.id
_entity.type
_entity.pdbx_description
1 polymer ?
#
loop_
_entity_poly.entity_id
_entity_poly.type
_entity_poly.pdbx_seq_one_letter_code
_entity_poly.pdbx_strand_id
1 'polypeptide(L)'
;MERIAGQDLAQGWTQRSEESKARILAQLKTITTKLRSITPQNGIGVANVDGGPIFDQRLPEKSFWGPFVTIQDFHRELRHGLELRDDEEAFPGLRELIEFHNSSMQRPVFTHGDLSSFNIMAVYDKVTGIVDWETAGWMPPYWEYTSVWHVNPRNVFWKDAIDEFLEPLPYELEMEKDTSTILW
;
A
#
# COMPACT_ATOMS: atom_id res chain seq x y z
N MET A 1 -16.36 -16.79 8.50
CA MET A 1 -14.98 -16.93 7.99
C MET A 1 -14.62 -18.40 7.97
N GLU A 2 -13.95 -18.86 6.93
CA GLU A 2 -13.39 -20.21 6.83
C GLU A 2 -11.87 -20.15 6.97
N ARG A 3 -11.26 -21.19 7.53
CA ARG A 3 -9.80 -21.26 7.67
C ARG A 3 -9.18 -21.53 6.30
N ILE A 4 -8.25 -20.67 5.88
CA ILE A 4 -7.45 -20.88 4.67
C ILE A 4 -6.39 -21.95 4.93
N ALA A 5 -6.23 -22.88 3.98
CA ALA A 5 -5.22 -23.93 4.05
C ALA A 5 -3.81 -23.38 3.85
N GLY A 6 -2.81 -23.98 4.49
CA GLY A 6 -1.41 -23.62 4.32
C GLY A 6 -0.80 -22.93 5.53
N GLN A 7 0.44 -22.47 5.35
CA GLN A 7 1.18 -21.63 6.28
C GLN A 7 1.42 -20.27 5.65
N ASP A 8 1.56 -19.25 6.49
CA ASP A 8 1.98 -17.94 6.02
C ASP A 8 3.40 -18.01 5.41
N LEU A 9 3.69 -17.15 4.44
CA LEU A 9 4.98 -17.16 3.75
C LEU A 9 6.13 -16.79 4.68
N ALA A 10 5.91 -16.10 5.79
CA ALA A 10 6.99 -15.81 6.73
C ALA A 10 7.64 -17.09 7.26
N GLN A 11 6.86 -18.17 7.36
CA GLN A 11 7.37 -19.49 7.69
C GLN A 11 8.15 -20.09 6.52
N GLY A 12 9.47 -20.17 6.68
CA GLY A 12 10.33 -20.92 5.78
C GLY A 12 10.75 -20.18 4.50
N TRP A 13 10.31 -18.92 4.27
CA TRP A 13 10.64 -18.16 3.04
C TRP A 13 12.13 -18.18 2.71
N THR A 14 12.96 -17.86 3.70
CA THR A 14 14.42 -17.75 3.54
C THR A 14 15.10 -19.09 3.22
N GLN A 15 14.43 -20.22 3.48
CA GLN A 15 14.92 -21.57 3.21
C GLN A 15 14.43 -22.11 1.86
N ARG A 16 13.52 -21.41 1.18
CA ARG A 16 13.01 -21.83 -0.13
C ARG A 16 14.05 -21.63 -1.21
N SER A 17 14.03 -22.50 -2.23
CA SER A 17 14.82 -22.30 -3.44
C SER A 17 14.30 -21.10 -4.24
N GLU A 18 15.16 -20.54 -5.09
CA GLU A 18 14.78 -19.41 -5.95
C GLU A 18 13.65 -19.78 -6.92
N GLU A 19 13.63 -21.01 -7.45
CA GLU A 19 12.54 -21.48 -8.32
C GLU A 19 11.21 -21.56 -7.57
N SER A 20 11.27 -21.92 -6.28
CA SER A 20 10.12 -22.00 -5.41
C SER A 20 9.55 -20.62 -5.08
N LYS A 21 10.43 -19.65 -4.78
CA LYS A 21 10.06 -18.24 -4.58
C LYS A 21 9.45 -17.66 -5.86
N ALA A 22 10.11 -17.83 -7.01
CA ALA A 22 9.65 -17.31 -8.30
C ALA A 22 8.23 -17.82 -8.66
N ARG A 23 7.92 -19.10 -8.39
CA ARG A 23 6.56 -19.65 -8.60
C ARG A 23 5.50 -18.95 -7.76
N ILE A 24 5.82 -18.64 -6.51
CA ILE A 24 4.91 -17.92 -5.60
C ILE A 24 4.76 -16.46 -6.05
N LEU A 25 5.87 -15.78 -6.33
CA LEU A 25 5.87 -14.36 -6.71
C LEU A 25 5.11 -14.14 -8.03
N ALA A 26 5.21 -15.06 -8.99
CA ALA A 26 4.39 -15.03 -10.21
C ALA A 26 2.87 -15.13 -9.94
N GLN A 27 2.46 -15.93 -8.94
CA GLN A 27 1.06 -15.99 -8.51
C GLN A 27 0.64 -14.69 -7.84
N LEU A 28 1.48 -14.14 -6.95
CA LEU A 28 1.21 -12.86 -6.30
C LEU A 28 1.06 -11.74 -7.32
N LYS A 29 1.94 -11.66 -8.31
CA LYS A 29 1.85 -10.69 -9.42
C LYS A 29 0.52 -10.80 -10.16
N THR A 30 0.06 -12.03 -10.39
CA THR A 30 -1.24 -12.27 -11.03
C THR A 30 -2.39 -11.81 -10.14
N ILE A 31 -2.33 -12.09 -8.83
CA ILE A 31 -3.35 -11.71 -7.86
C ILE A 31 -3.42 -10.19 -7.70
N THR A 32 -2.29 -9.51 -7.47
CA THR A 32 -2.22 -8.05 -7.31
C THR A 32 -2.69 -7.33 -8.57
N THR A 33 -2.33 -7.83 -9.75
CA THR A 33 -2.85 -7.32 -11.03
C THR A 33 -4.37 -7.41 -11.11
N LYS A 34 -4.96 -8.54 -10.67
CA LYS A 34 -6.42 -8.72 -10.63
C LYS A 34 -7.08 -7.79 -9.61
N LEU A 35 -6.51 -7.65 -8.41
CA LEU A 35 -7.03 -6.72 -7.40
C LEU A 35 -7.06 -5.29 -7.96
N ARG A 36 -5.95 -4.82 -8.55
CA ARG A 36 -5.86 -3.48 -9.16
C ARG A 36 -6.82 -3.26 -10.34
N SER A 37 -7.34 -4.32 -10.95
CA SER A 37 -8.34 -4.23 -12.02
C SER A 37 -9.78 -4.01 -11.52
N ILE A 38 -10.01 -4.15 -10.21
CA ILE A 38 -11.31 -3.88 -9.59
C ILE A 38 -11.52 -2.37 -9.54
N THR A 39 -12.52 -1.88 -10.27
CA THR A 39 -12.81 -0.45 -10.31
C THR A 39 -13.74 -0.04 -9.18
N PRO A 40 -13.51 1.10 -8.52
CA PRO A 40 -14.45 1.67 -7.56
C PRO A 40 -15.80 1.97 -8.22
N GLN A 41 -16.86 1.99 -7.42
CA GLN A 41 -18.15 2.52 -7.87
C GLN A 41 -18.03 4.02 -8.20
N ASN A 42 -18.92 4.53 -9.05
CA ASN A 42 -18.90 5.94 -9.45
C ASN A 42 -18.99 6.86 -8.22
N GLY A 43 -18.09 7.84 -8.15
CA GLY A 43 -18.04 8.81 -7.05
C GLY A 43 -17.23 8.37 -5.83
N ILE A 44 -16.69 7.15 -5.81
CA ILE A 44 -15.75 6.70 -4.79
C ILE A 44 -14.33 7.09 -5.19
N GLY A 45 -13.70 7.93 -4.35
CA GLY A 45 -12.27 8.23 -4.39
C GLY A 45 -11.50 7.29 -3.48
N VAL A 46 -10.98 7.82 -2.38
CA VAL A 46 -10.27 7.02 -1.36
C VAL A 46 -11.26 6.58 -0.28
N ALA A 47 -11.48 5.28 -0.16
CA ALA A 47 -12.48 4.71 0.76
C ALA A 47 -12.19 3.23 1.07
N ASN A 48 -12.75 2.72 2.17
CA ASN A 48 -12.73 1.28 2.47
C ASN A 48 -13.65 0.51 1.50
N VAL A 49 -13.65 -0.83 1.58
CA VAL A 49 -14.47 -1.75 0.73
C VAL A 49 -15.97 -1.44 0.66
N ASP A 50 -16.54 -0.81 1.69
CA ASP A 50 -17.96 -0.47 1.78
C ASP A 50 -18.25 0.98 1.37
N GLY A 51 -17.24 1.71 0.89
CA GLY A 51 -17.32 3.13 0.52
C GLY A 51 -17.24 4.10 1.71
N GLY A 52 -16.85 3.61 2.89
CA GLY A 52 -16.70 4.38 4.12
C GLY A 52 -15.26 4.80 4.42
N PRO A 53 -14.99 5.30 5.64
CA PRO A 53 -13.66 5.71 6.06
C PRO A 53 -12.65 4.54 6.03
N ILE A 54 -11.43 4.81 5.59
CA ILE A 54 -10.33 3.84 5.63
C ILE A 54 -9.75 3.74 7.05
N PHE A 55 -9.21 2.57 7.37
CA PHE A 55 -8.40 2.33 8.55
C PHE A 55 -7.01 1.91 8.07
N ASP A 56 -5.98 2.63 8.49
CA ASP A 56 -4.58 2.27 8.24
C ASP A 56 -3.75 2.82 9.40
N GLN A 57 -3.09 1.91 10.12
CA GLN A 57 -2.28 2.23 11.31
C GLN A 57 -1.07 3.13 11.01
N ARG A 58 -0.69 3.28 9.73
CA ARG A 58 0.38 4.18 9.30
C ARG A 58 -0.08 5.64 9.23
N LEU A 59 -1.39 5.88 9.17
CA LEU A 59 -1.92 7.24 9.07
C LEU A 59 -1.86 7.97 10.42
N PRO A 60 -1.56 9.28 10.42
CA PRO A 60 -1.40 10.04 11.65
C PRO A 60 -2.70 10.29 12.42
N GLU A 61 -2.55 10.56 13.72
CA GLU A 61 -3.51 11.18 14.65
C GLU A 61 -4.86 10.49 14.91
N LYS A 62 -5.46 9.82 13.92
CA LYS A 62 -6.82 9.30 13.96
C LYS A 62 -6.89 7.92 13.32
N SER A 63 -7.73 7.06 13.88
CA SER A 63 -7.89 5.68 13.41
C SER A 63 -8.63 5.57 12.08
N PHE A 64 -9.50 6.53 11.75
CA PHE A 64 -10.34 6.48 10.56
C PHE A 64 -10.19 7.75 9.72
N TRP A 65 -10.05 7.58 8.41
CA TRP A 65 -9.79 8.65 7.46
C TRP A 65 -10.82 8.64 6.32
N GLY A 66 -11.36 9.81 5.97
CA GLY A 66 -12.30 9.93 4.86
C GLY A 66 -13.72 9.42 5.16
N PRO A 67 -14.46 8.89 4.16
CA PRO A 67 -14.03 8.68 2.77
C PRO A 67 -13.74 10.00 2.05
N PHE A 68 -12.90 9.95 1.02
CA PHE A 68 -12.53 11.11 0.20
C PHE A 68 -13.05 10.95 -1.22
N VAL A 69 -13.52 12.05 -1.81
CA VAL A 69 -14.04 12.06 -3.19
C VAL A 69 -12.90 11.89 -4.20
N THR A 70 -11.71 12.40 -3.88
CA THR A 70 -10.53 12.34 -4.75
C THR A 70 -9.27 11.94 -3.96
N ILE A 71 -8.24 11.47 -4.68
CA ILE A 71 -6.92 11.24 -4.11
C ILE A 71 -6.30 12.54 -3.59
N GLN A 72 -6.55 13.66 -4.28
CA GLN A 72 -6.08 14.98 -3.85
C GLN A 72 -6.67 15.39 -2.50
N ASP A 73 -7.95 15.09 -2.24
CA ASP A 73 -8.57 15.38 -0.95
C ASP A 73 -7.93 14.58 0.18
N PHE A 74 -7.64 13.29 -0.08
CA PHE A 74 -6.90 12.44 0.83
C PHE A 74 -5.49 12.99 1.10
N HIS A 75 -4.72 13.30 0.06
CA HIS A 75 -3.37 13.84 0.21
C HIS A 75 -3.34 15.20 0.92
N ARG A 76 -4.33 16.06 0.64
CA ARG A 76 -4.46 17.36 1.32
C ARG A 76 -4.73 17.19 2.81
N GLU A 77 -5.61 16.27 3.18
CA GLU A 77 -5.81 15.92 4.58
C GLU A 77 -4.53 15.34 5.20
N LEU A 78 -3.83 14.45 4.47
CA LEU A 78 -2.62 13.77 4.94
C LEU A 78 -1.56 14.78 5.37
N ARG A 79 -1.39 15.86 4.60
CA ARG A 79 -0.45 16.95 4.88
C ARG A 79 -1.06 18.14 5.63
N HIS A 80 -2.11 17.91 6.44
CA HIS A 80 -2.79 18.94 7.25
C HIS A 80 -3.19 20.21 6.49
N GLY A 81 -3.51 20.08 5.20
CA GLY A 81 -3.93 21.18 4.34
C GLY A 81 -2.81 22.11 3.85
N LEU A 82 -1.55 21.70 3.89
CA LEU A 82 -0.41 22.61 3.74
C LEU A 82 -0.44 23.56 2.53
N GLU A 83 -0.30 23.19 1.26
CA GLU A 83 -0.27 24.09 0.07
C GLU A 83 0.99 24.96 -0.12
N LEU A 84 1.43 25.03 -1.39
CA LEU A 84 2.59 25.82 -1.78
C LEU A 84 2.33 27.31 -1.51
N ARG A 85 3.26 27.94 -0.81
CA ARG A 85 3.32 29.41 -0.67
C ARG A 85 4.61 29.94 -1.27
N ASP A 86 4.58 31.21 -1.66
CA ASP A 86 5.68 31.87 -2.36
C ASP A 86 6.99 31.96 -1.51
N ASP A 87 6.91 31.71 -0.20
CA ASP A 87 7.99 31.92 0.79
C ASP A 87 8.47 30.66 1.54
N GLU A 88 8.20 29.46 1.03
CA GLU A 88 8.46 28.22 1.77
C GLU A 88 9.91 27.70 1.66
N GLU A 89 10.78 28.24 2.49
CA GLU A 89 12.11 27.68 2.86
C GLU A 89 12.04 26.70 4.05
N ALA A 90 10.85 26.36 4.54
CA ALA A 90 10.68 25.76 5.86
C ALA A 90 11.15 24.30 5.97
N PHE A 91 11.04 23.48 4.90
CA PHE A 91 11.41 22.07 4.92
C PHE A 91 11.91 21.57 3.55
N PRO A 92 13.11 20.96 3.47
CA PRO A 92 13.55 20.26 2.26
C PRO A 92 12.53 19.18 1.85
N GLY A 93 12.19 19.10 0.57
CA GLY A 93 11.26 18.09 0.03
C GLY A 93 9.77 18.47 0.11
N LEU A 94 9.39 19.53 0.85
CA LEU A 94 7.98 19.92 0.99
C LEU A 94 7.35 20.33 -0.34
N ARG A 95 8.09 21.09 -1.16
CA ARG A 95 7.59 21.53 -2.48
C ARG A 95 7.34 20.32 -3.37
N GLU A 96 8.33 19.43 -3.47
CA GLU A 96 8.29 18.21 -4.26
C GLU A 96 7.12 17.32 -3.81
N LEU A 97 6.92 17.16 -2.50
CA LEU A 97 5.82 16.41 -1.93
C LEU A 97 4.46 17.00 -2.30
N ILE A 98 4.30 18.32 -2.20
CA ILE A 98 3.05 18.99 -2.55
C ILE A 98 2.76 18.86 -4.05
N GLU A 99 3.77 19.04 -4.90
CA GLU A 99 3.64 18.85 -6.34
C GLU A 99 3.25 17.41 -6.68
N PHE A 100 3.89 16.43 -6.06
CA PHE A 100 3.54 15.02 -6.18
C PHE A 100 2.07 14.78 -5.80
N HIS A 101 1.65 15.25 -4.63
CA HIS A 101 0.28 15.11 -4.14
C HIS A 101 -0.76 15.77 -5.04
N ASN A 102 -0.43 16.92 -5.62
CA ASN A 102 -1.31 17.65 -6.54
C ASN A 102 -1.34 17.04 -7.95
N SER A 103 -0.29 16.32 -8.36
CA SER A 103 -0.18 15.70 -9.69
C SER A 103 -1.05 14.46 -9.89
N SER A 104 -1.66 13.92 -8.82
CA SER A 104 -2.35 12.62 -8.85
C SER A 104 -3.68 12.65 -9.61
N MET A 105 -3.63 12.67 -10.93
CA MET A 105 -4.79 12.55 -11.83
C MET A 105 -5.28 11.10 -11.99
N GLN A 106 -4.64 10.16 -11.29
CA GLN A 106 -4.93 8.74 -11.40
C GLN A 106 -6.23 8.40 -10.65
N ARG A 107 -6.89 7.31 -11.08
CA ARG A 107 -8.01 6.77 -10.31
C ARG A 107 -7.47 5.91 -9.16
N PRO A 108 -8.15 5.90 -8.00
CA PRO A 108 -7.88 4.94 -6.94
C PRO A 108 -7.95 3.51 -7.47
N VAL A 109 -7.07 2.65 -6.95
CA VAL A 109 -7.05 1.21 -7.23
C VAL A 109 -7.35 0.45 -5.95
N PHE A 110 -7.90 -0.76 -6.09
CA PHE A 110 -8.14 -1.60 -4.93
C PHE A 110 -6.83 -2.20 -4.41
N THR A 111 -6.55 -1.97 -3.12
CA THR A 111 -5.34 -2.41 -2.41
C THR A 111 -5.73 -3.25 -1.20
N HIS A 112 -4.86 -4.19 -0.84
CA HIS A 112 -4.93 -4.94 0.40
C HIS A 112 -4.56 -4.06 1.61
N GLY A 113 -3.51 -3.25 1.50
CA GLY A 113 -3.08 -2.30 2.55
C GLY A 113 -2.10 -2.88 3.57
N ASP A 114 -2.08 -4.20 3.75
CA ASP A 114 -1.04 -4.91 4.52
C ASP A 114 -0.59 -6.22 3.84
N LEU A 115 -0.03 -6.14 2.62
CA LEU A 115 0.38 -7.31 1.84
C LEU A 115 1.74 -7.87 2.29
N SER A 116 1.82 -8.24 3.57
CA SER A 116 3.00 -8.82 4.22
C SER A 116 3.08 -10.34 4.03
N SER A 117 4.27 -10.92 4.26
CA SER A 117 4.47 -12.37 4.20
C SER A 117 3.66 -13.14 5.26
N PHE A 118 3.23 -12.48 6.34
CA PHE A 118 2.35 -13.05 7.37
C PHE A 118 0.91 -13.21 6.89
N ASN A 119 0.50 -12.43 5.90
CA ASN A 119 -0.88 -12.37 5.42
C ASN A 119 -1.10 -13.20 4.13
N ILE A 120 -0.05 -13.86 3.64
CA ILE A 120 -0.09 -14.66 2.42
C ILE A 120 0.06 -16.13 2.77
N MET A 121 -0.97 -16.93 2.49
CA MET A 121 -1.01 -18.36 2.78
C MET A 121 -0.57 -19.16 1.55
N ALA A 122 0.25 -20.20 1.78
CA ALA A 122 0.64 -21.13 0.73
C ALA A 122 0.71 -22.59 1.21
N VAL A 123 0.48 -23.51 0.27
CA VAL A 123 0.75 -24.94 0.41
C VAL A 123 1.77 -25.31 -0.67
N TYR A 124 2.96 -25.75 -0.25
CA TYR A 124 4.13 -25.87 -1.12
C TYR A 124 4.38 -24.54 -1.86
N ASP A 125 4.37 -24.53 -3.19
CA ASP A 125 4.56 -23.34 -4.02
C ASP A 125 3.26 -22.69 -4.47
N LYS A 126 2.10 -23.14 -3.98
CA LYS A 126 0.80 -22.63 -4.41
C LYS A 126 0.25 -21.67 -3.37
N VAL A 127 -0.02 -20.43 -3.79
CA VAL A 127 -0.75 -19.46 -2.97
C VAL A 127 -2.20 -19.95 -2.82
N THR A 128 -2.64 -20.09 -1.58
CA THR A 128 -3.97 -20.62 -1.23
C THR A 128 -4.91 -19.52 -0.76
N GLY A 129 -4.39 -18.37 -0.34
CA GLY A 129 -5.19 -17.20 -0.04
C GLY A 129 -4.38 -16.04 0.54
N ILE A 130 -5.03 -14.89 0.61
CA ILE A 130 -4.56 -13.70 1.32
C ILE A 130 -5.57 -13.44 2.43
N VAL A 131 -5.09 -13.14 3.63
CA VAL A 131 -5.89 -12.87 4.83
C VAL A 131 -5.62 -11.46 5.34
N ASP A 132 -6.38 -11.03 6.34
CA ASP A 132 -6.21 -9.73 7.02
C ASP A 132 -6.54 -8.50 6.17
N TRP A 133 -7.77 -8.50 5.62
CA TRP A 133 -8.29 -7.46 4.72
C TRP A 133 -8.82 -6.21 5.43
N GLU A 134 -8.51 -6.00 6.71
CA GLU A 134 -9.11 -4.90 7.50
C GLU A 134 -8.67 -3.51 7.02
N THR A 135 -7.50 -3.41 6.38
CA THR A 135 -6.96 -2.18 5.78
C THR A 135 -7.27 -2.05 4.29
N ALA A 136 -8.05 -2.99 3.73
CA ALA A 136 -8.32 -3.02 2.31
C ALA A 136 -9.27 -1.89 1.87
N GLY A 137 -8.98 -1.31 0.71
CA GLY A 137 -9.72 -0.16 0.22
C GLY A 137 -9.27 0.30 -1.15
N TRP A 138 -9.97 1.31 -1.65
CA TRP A 138 -9.56 2.08 -2.81
C TRP A 138 -8.59 3.16 -2.37
N MET A 139 -7.34 3.04 -2.83
CA MET A 139 -6.22 3.87 -2.39
C MET A 139 -5.45 4.45 -3.60
N PRO A 140 -4.57 5.44 -3.39
CA PRO A 140 -3.65 5.88 -4.43
C PRO A 140 -2.84 4.71 -5.02
N PRO A 141 -2.53 4.70 -6.33
CA PRO A 141 -1.88 3.54 -6.97
C PRO A 141 -0.52 3.14 -6.39
N TYR A 142 0.18 4.08 -5.78
CA TYR A 142 1.46 3.83 -5.11
C TYR A 142 1.32 3.21 -3.71
N TRP A 143 0.13 3.30 -3.10
CA TRP A 143 -0.11 3.02 -1.68
C TRP A 143 0.26 1.61 -1.27
N GLU A 144 -0.12 0.60 -2.06
CA GLU A 144 0.26 -0.80 -1.78
C GLU A 144 1.78 -0.97 -1.78
N TYR A 145 2.46 -0.39 -2.77
CA TYR A 145 3.92 -0.49 -2.86
C TYR A 145 4.57 0.16 -1.64
N THR A 146 4.20 1.39 -1.29
CA THR A 146 4.83 2.09 -0.17
C THR A 146 4.46 1.47 1.19
N SER A 147 3.25 0.91 1.34
CA SER A 147 2.80 0.24 2.56
C SER A 147 3.68 -0.95 2.94
N VAL A 148 4.06 -1.79 1.97
CA VAL A 148 4.87 -2.99 2.25
C VAL A 148 6.33 -2.66 2.59
N TRP A 149 6.81 -1.44 2.32
CA TRP A 149 8.14 -0.99 2.76
C TRP A 149 8.19 -0.60 4.24
N HIS A 150 7.03 -0.32 4.85
CA HIS A 150 6.85 -0.12 6.30
C HIS A 150 6.73 -1.46 7.04
N VAL A 151 7.47 -2.48 6.58
CA VAL A 151 7.43 -3.83 7.14
C VAL A 151 7.79 -3.82 8.62
N ASN A 152 7.02 -4.63 9.35
CA ASN A 152 7.40 -5.14 10.66
C ASN A 152 8.89 -5.53 10.68
N PRO A 153 9.68 -5.14 11.69
CA PRO A 153 11.10 -5.52 11.82
C PRO A 153 11.37 -7.02 11.74
N ARG A 154 10.35 -7.86 11.92
CA ARG A 154 10.42 -9.33 11.75
C ARG A 154 10.25 -9.81 10.31
N ASN A 155 9.99 -8.92 9.36
CA ASN A 155 9.67 -9.22 7.97
C ASN A 155 10.61 -8.52 6.96
N VAL A 156 11.82 -8.15 7.39
CA VAL A 156 12.74 -7.35 6.56
C VAL A 156 13.12 -8.07 5.25
N PHE A 157 13.22 -9.40 5.28
CA PHE A 157 13.53 -10.23 4.10
C PHE A 157 12.47 -10.12 2.99
N TRP A 158 11.25 -9.67 3.31
CA TRP A 158 10.16 -9.58 2.34
C TRP A 158 10.36 -8.42 1.38
N LYS A 159 11.11 -7.38 1.78
CA LYS A 159 11.47 -6.25 0.91
C LYS A 159 12.13 -6.72 -0.39
N ASP A 160 13.00 -7.72 -0.29
CA ASP A 160 13.74 -8.27 -1.44
C ASP A 160 12.81 -8.91 -2.48
N ALA A 161 11.59 -9.30 -2.08
CA ALA A 161 10.61 -9.94 -2.94
C ALA A 161 9.59 -8.96 -3.54
N ILE A 162 9.42 -7.76 -2.97
CA ILE A 162 8.34 -6.82 -3.33
C ILE A 162 8.40 -6.43 -4.81
N ASP A 163 9.58 -6.05 -5.27
CA ASP A 163 9.81 -5.59 -6.65
C ASP A 163 9.54 -6.70 -7.70
N GLU A 164 9.44 -7.97 -7.29
CA GLU A 164 9.13 -9.07 -8.20
C GLU A 164 7.63 -9.20 -8.50
N PHE A 165 6.74 -8.75 -7.60
CA PHE A 165 5.29 -8.92 -7.76
C PHE A 165 4.47 -7.63 -7.67
N LEU A 166 5.07 -6.53 -7.23
CA LEU A 166 4.56 -5.17 -7.38
C LEU A 166 5.47 -4.38 -8.30
N GLU A 167 4.90 -3.43 -9.05
CA GLU A 167 5.70 -2.49 -9.84
C GLU A 167 6.56 -1.64 -8.90
N PRO A 168 7.89 -1.55 -9.11
CA PRO A 168 8.75 -0.70 -8.32
C PRO A 168 8.41 0.78 -8.50
N LEU A 169 8.16 1.48 -7.39
CA LEU A 169 7.81 2.91 -7.34
C LEU A 169 8.76 3.67 -6.40
N PRO A 170 10.07 3.74 -6.71
CA PRO A 170 11.06 4.30 -5.80
C PRO A 170 10.90 5.80 -5.56
N TYR A 171 10.36 6.55 -6.53
CA TYR A 171 10.10 7.97 -6.38
C TYR A 171 8.95 8.21 -5.38
N GLU A 172 7.85 7.49 -5.55
CA GLU A 172 6.69 7.54 -4.66
C GLU A 172 7.04 7.04 -3.25
N LEU A 173 7.91 6.03 -3.15
CA LEU A 173 8.45 5.57 -1.87
C LEU A 173 9.25 6.66 -1.16
N GLU A 174 9.99 7.49 -1.89
CA GLU A 174 10.71 8.62 -1.29
C GLU A 174 9.73 9.70 -0.82
N MET A 175 8.72 10.05 -1.62
CA MET A 175 7.68 11.01 -1.22
C MET A 175 6.91 10.55 0.02
N GLU A 176 6.68 9.25 0.20
CA GLU A 176 6.05 8.70 1.41
C GLU A 176 6.96 8.86 2.66
N LYS A 177 8.29 8.73 2.50
CA LYS A 177 9.24 8.99 3.60
C LYS A 177 9.29 10.47 3.97
N ASP A 178 9.25 11.35 2.98
CA ASP A 178 9.20 12.79 3.20
C ASP A 178 7.91 13.19 3.91
N THR A 179 6.78 12.61 3.49
CA THR A 179 5.49 12.73 4.18
C THR A 179 5.63 12.36 5.66
N SER A 180 6.30 11.25 5.95
CA SER A 180 6.54 10.83 7.32
C SER A 180 7.50 11.76 8.09
N THR A 181 8.50 12.32 7.42
CA THR A 181 9.49 13.20 8.08
C THR A 181 8.95 14.60 8.35
N ILE A 182 8.03 15.07 7.51
CA ILE A 182 7.45 16.42 7.59
C ILE A 182 6.29 16.48 8.59
N LEU A 183 5.56 15.36 8.75
CA LEU A 183 4.32 15.32 9.53
C LEU A 183 4.47 14.67 10.92
N TRP A 184 5.60 14.03 11.21
CA TRP A 184 5.92 13.40 12.50
C TRP A 184 7.20 13.97 13.11
#